data_AF-A0A6I3GK42-F1
#
_entry.id   AF-A0A6I3GK42-F1
#
_cell.length_a   1.000
_cell.length_b   1.000
_cell.length_c   1.000
_cell.angle_alpha   90.00
_cell.angle_beta   90.00
_cell.angle_gamma   90.00
#
_symmetry.space_group_name_H-M   'P 1'
#
loop_
_entity.id
_entity.type
_entity.pdbx_description
1 polymer ?
#
loop_
_entity_poly.entity_id
_entity_poly.type
_entity_poly.pdbx_seq_one_letter_code
_entity_poly.pdbx_strand_id
1 'polypeptide(L)'
;DVVAFMTIAPLRPGHTLVVTRQQVDQWTDLDESTWQEVARVQLAVGTALKASFPCVRIGSIIAGLEVPHCHVHLVPIDHESDLNFANADSAASAEDLDQAAERLRSALRELGHPEVSE
;
A
#
# COMPACT_ATOMS: atom_id res chain seq x y z
N ASP A 1 3.70 1.39 15.33
CA ASP A 1 4.31 2.51 14.59
C ASP A 1 4.48 2.09 13.13
N VAL A 2 3.39 2.17 12.37
CA VAL A 2 3.28 1.69 10.98
C VAL A 2 2.71 2.84 10.16
N VAL A 3 3.23 3.04 8.96
CA VAL A 3 2.79 4.08 8.02
C VAL A 3 2.35 3.46 6.71
N ALA A 4 1.55 4.19 5.95
CA ALA A 4 1.20 3.82 4.58
C ALA A 4 1.45 5.01 3.64
N PHE A 5 2.04 4.74 2.49
CA PHE A 5 2.28 5.73 1.45
C PHE A 5 2.34 5.07 0.07
N MET A 6 2.05 5.83 -0.98
CA MET A 6 2.08 5.30 -2.34
C MET A 6 3.52 5.08 -2.82
N THR A 7 3.75 4.00 -3.57
CA THR A 7 5.02 3.85 -4.28
C THR A 7 5.09 4.85 -5.43
N ILE A 8 6.31 5.29 -5.77
CA ILE A 8 6.58 6.13 -6.95
C ILE A 8 6.50 5.34 -8.27
N ALA A 9 6.56 4.01 -8.21
CA ALA A 9 6.51 3.12 -9.37
C ALA A 9 5.33 2.13 -9.20
N PRO A 10 4.08 2.60 -9.38
CA PRO A 10 2.90 1.77 -9.14
C PRO A 10 2.81 0.61 -10.15
N LEU A 11 2.35 -0.57 -9.70
CA LEU A 11 1.96 -1.65 -10.63
C LEU A 11 0.61 -1.31 -11.28
N ARG A 12 -0.24 -0.63 -10.51
CA ARG A 12 -1.59 -0.17 -10.85
C ARG A 12 -1.85 1.12 -10.08
N PRO A 13 -2.71 2.03 -10.57
CA PRO A 13 -3.14 3.20 -9.80
C PRO A 13 -3.63 2.80 -8.40
N GLY A 14 -3.16 3.50 -7.37
CA GLY A 14 -3.46 3.18 -5.97
C GLY A 14 -2.47 2.23 -5.29
N HIS A 15 -1.44 1.72 -5.98
CA HIS A 15 -0.41 0.86 -5.35
C HIS A 15 0.23 1.56 -4.12
N THR A 16 -0.04 1.01 -2.94
CA THR A 16 0.34 1.57 -1.65
C THR A 16 1.23 0.60 -0.87
N LEU A 17 2.24 1.13 -0.21
CA LEU A 17 3.14 0.40 0.68
C LEU A 17 2.71 0.61 2.13
N VAL A 18 2.54 -0.47 2.89
CA VAL A 18 2.39 -0.44 4.35
C VAL A 18 3.72 -0.81 4.98
N VAL A 19 4.32 0.11 5.72
CA VAL A 19 5.72 0.06 6.12
C VAL A 19 5.86 0.23 7.63
N THR A 20 6.70 -0.60 8.23
CA THR A 20 7.08 -0.44 9.64
C THR A 20 7.98 0.78 9.80
N ARG A 21 7.78 1.64 10.80
CA ARG A 21 8.72 2.75 11.04
C ARG A 21 10.02 2.30 11.68
N GLN A 22 9.95 1.27 12.53
CA GLN A 22 11.14 0.58 12.99
C GLN A 22 11.83 -0.07 11.78
N GLN A 23 13.15 0.10 11.68
CA GLN A 23 13.94 -0.59 10.67
C GLN A 23 14.00 -2.08 10.99
N VAL A 24 13.23 -2.88 10.25
CA VAL A 24 13.33 -4.34 10.18
C VAL A 24 13.33 -4.71 8.71
N ASP A 25 14.29 -5.49 8.24
CA ASP A 25 14.39 -5.87 6.83
C ASP A 25 13.34 -6.94 6.49
N GLN A 26 13.47 -8.14 7.05
CA GLN A 26 12.62 -9.27 6.71
C GLN A 26 11.34 -9.27 7.55
N TRP A 27 10.19 -9.44 6.90
CA TRP A 27 8.90 -9.50 7.61
C TRP A 27 8.83 -10.66 8.62
N THR A 28 9.57 -11.75 8.37
CA THR A 28 9.68 -12.90 9.26
C THR A 28 10.43 -12.63 10.56
N ASP A 29 11.13 -11.50 10.65
CA ASP A 29 11.84 -11.07 11.84
C ASP A 29 10.99 -10.13 12.73
N LEU A 30 9.76 -9.80 12.28
CA LEU A 30 8.83 -9.00 13.08
C LEU A 30 8.30 -9.80 14.27
N ASP A 31 8.16 -9.13 15.41
CA ASP A 31 7.39 -9.67 16.52
C ASP A 31 5.89 -9.68 16.21
N GLU A 32 5.14 -10.52 16.93
CA GLU A 32 3.71 -10.70 16.70
C GLU A 32 2.90 -9.40 16.86
N SER A 33 3.26 -8.55 17.83
CA SER A 33 2.52 -7.31 18.08
C SER A 33 2.72 -6.30 16.96
N THR A 34 3.94 -6.21 16.41
CA THR A 34 4.23 -5.39 15.24
C THR A 34 3.52 -5.92 13.99
N TRP A 35 3.49 -7.24 13.79
CA TRP A 35 2.78 -7.84 12.66
C TRP A 35 1.26 -7.60 12.73
N GLN A 36 0.65 -7.69 13.92
CA GLN A 36 -0.76 -7.36 14.12
C GLN A 36 -1.08 -5.91 13.76
N GLU A 37 -0.20 -4.97 14.12
CA GLU A 37 -0.35 -3.56 13.75
C GLU A 37 -0.22 -3.36 12.22
N VAL A 38 0.72 -4.04 11.58
CA VAL A 38 0.86 -4.06 10.11
C VAL A 38 -0.41 -4.60 9.45
N ALA A 39 -0.99 -5.69 9.98
CA ALA A 39 -2.24 -6.26 9.48
C ALA A 39 -3.44 -5.31 9.68
N ARG A 40 -3.51 -4.61 10.82
CA ARG A 40 -4.55 -3.60 11.10
C ARG A 40 -4.51 -2.46 10.08
N VAL A 41 -3.32 -1.91 9.80
CA VAL A 41 -3.14 -0.85 8.80
C VAL A 41 -3.44 -1.36 7.39
N GLN A 42 -3.00 -2.57 7.04
CA GLN A 42 -3.33 -3.19 5.75
C GLN A 42 -4.84 -3.30 5.52
N LEU A 43 -5.61 -3.69 6.54
CA LEU A 43 -7.06 -3.82 6.42
C LEU A 43 -7.73 -2.46 6.19
N ALA A 44 -7.31 -1.42 6.91
CA ALA A 44 -7.81 -0.06 6.72
C ALA A 44 -7.51 0.47 5.31
N VAL A 45 -6.23 0.41 4.90
CA VAL A 45 -5.77 0.89 3.58
C VAL A 45 -6.40 0.07 2.45
N GLY A 46 -6.44 -1.25 2.56
CA GLY A 46 -7.07 -2.11 1.56
C GLY A 46 -8.57 -1.84 1.41
N THR A 47 -9.28 -1.58 2.50
CA THR A 47 -10.70 -1.21 2.44
C THR A 47 -10.91 0.13 1.72
N ALA A 48 -10.10 1.13 2.05
CA ALA A 48 -10.15 2.43 1.39
C ALA A 48 -9.78 2.32 -0.10
N LEU A 49 -8.71 1.60 -0.44
CA LEU A 49 -8.33 1.33 -1.83
C LEU A 49 -9.46 0.67 -2.61
N LYS A 50 -10.17 -0.28 -2.00
CA LYS A 50 -11.29 -0.98 -2.63
C LYS A 50 -12.49 -0.06 -2.90
N ALA A 51 -12.74 0.90 -2.02
CA ALA A 51 -13.77 1.91 -2.20
C ALA A 51 -13.36 2.99 -3.22
N SER A 52 -12.06 3.32 -3.27
CA SER A 52 -11.52 4.35 -4.13
C SER A 52 -11.32 3.87 -5.56
N PHE A 53 -10.66 2.73 -5.80
CA PHE A 53 -10.20 2.33 -7.13
C PHE A 53 -11.06 1.19 -7.68
N PRO A 54 -11.67 1.33 -8.87
CA PRO A 54 -12.36 0.23 -9.53
C PRO A 54 -11.41 -0.95 -9.72
N CYS A 55 -11.75 -2.09 -9.10
CA CYS A 55 -10.98 -3.32 -9.18
C CYS A 55 -11.86 -4.52 -8.79
N VAL A 56 -11.42 -5.74 -9.09
CA VAL A 56 -12.04 -6.98 -8.59
C VAL A 56 -11.64 -7.28 -7.14
N ARG A 57 -10.37 -7.10 -6.77
CA ARG A 57 -9.83 -7.34 -5.41
C ARG A 57 -8.68 -6.37 -5.08
N ILE A 58 -8.29 -6.33 -3.81
CA ILE A 58 -6.98 -5.81 -3.40
C ILE A 58 -6.04 -7.00 -3.21
N GLY A 59 -4.98 -7.05 -3.99
CA GLY A 59 -3.89 -8.00 -3.82
C GLY A 59 -2.89 -7.50 -2.80
N SER A 60 -2.20 -8.45 -2.14
CA SER A 60 -1.13 -8.18 -1.18
C SER A 60 0.12 -8.97 -1.56
N ILE A 61 1.30 -8.35 -1.52
CA ILE A 61 2.60 -9.00 -1.80
C ILE A 61 3.62 -8.53 -0.77
N ILE A 62 4.48 -9.45 -0.32
CA ILE A 62 5.70 -9.14 0.43
C ILE A 62 6.86 -9.79 -0.32
N ALA A 63 7.82 -8.99 -0.78
CA ALA A 63 8.96 -9.46 -1.56
C ALA A 63 10.29 -9.09 -0.89
N GLY A 64 10.56 -7.80 -0.70
CA GLY A 64 11.73 -7.30 0.05
C GLY A 64 13.07 -7.32 -0.70
N LEU A 65 13.11 -7.73 -1.97
CA LEU A 65 14.38 -7.84 -2.72
C LEU A 65 14.94 -6.50 -3.21
N GLU A 66 14.11 -5.47 -3.37
CA GLU A 66 14.55 -4.15 -3.86
C GLU A 66 15.01 -3.23 -2.72
N VAL A 67 14.23 -3.18 -1.64
CA VAL A 67 14.47 -2.29 -0.50
C VAL A 67 14.50 -3.14 0.78
N PRO A 68 15.63 -3.15 1.53
CA PRO A 68 15.80 -4.00 2.70
C PRO A 68 15.14 -3.39 3.95
N HIS A 69 13.83 -3.20 3.88
CA HIS A 69 12.98 -2.69 4.96
C HIS A 69 11.57 -3.23 4.76
N CYS A 70 11.03 -3.99 5.71
CA CYS A 70 9.73 -4.61 5.69
C CYS A 70 8.61 -3.64 5.28
N HIS A 71 8.07 -3.90 4.08
CA HIS A 71 6.91 -3.25 3.51
C HIS A 71 5.99 -4.28 2.87
N VAL A 72 4.68 -4.04 2.95
CA VAL A 72 3.66 -4.83 2.27
C VAL A 72 3.09 -4.00 1.12
N HIS A 73 3.08 -4.57 -0.07
CA HIS A 73 2.43 -3.97 -1.23
C HIS A 73 0.93 -4.26 -1.19
N LEU A 74 0.11 -3.23 -1.34
CA LEU A 74 -1.34 -3.34 -1.58
C LEU A 74 -1.67 -2.79 -2.95
N VAL A 75 -2.30 -3.60 -3.81
CA VAL A 75 -2.53 -3.29 -5.23
C VAL A 75 -3.99 -3.52 -5.60
N PRO A 76 -4.71 -2.55 -6.19
CA PRO A 76 -6.00 -2.81 -6.82
C PRO A 76 -5.83 -3.67 -8.08
N ILE A 77 -6.40 -4.88 -8.07
CA ILE A 77 -6.20 -5.89 -9.12
C ILE A 77 -7.51 -6.36 -9.75
N ASP A 78 -7.44 -6.65 -11.05
CA ASP A 78 -8.48 -7.33 -11.83
C ASP A 78 -8.06 -8.76 -12.19
N HIS A 79 -6.75 -8.98 -12.35
CA HIS A 79 -6.15 -10.27 -12.68
C HIS A 79 -4.93 -10.57 -11.80
N GLU A 80 -4.59 -11.84 -11.62
CA GLU A 80 -3.37 -12.23 -10.88
C GLU A 80 -2.10 -11.68 -11.51
N SER A 81 -2.09 -11.49 -12.83
CA SER A 81 -0.98 -10.89 -13.58
C SER A 81 -0.68 -9.44 -13.22
N ASP A 82 -1.62 -8.73 -12.57
CA ASP A 82 -1.39 -7.38 -12.06
C ASP A 82 -0.38 -7.37 -10.90
N LEU A 83 -0.21 -8.50 -10.20
CA LEU A 83 0.75 -8.71 -9.11
C LEU A 83 2.13 -9.13 -9.64
N ASN A 84 2.64 -8.41 -10.64
CA ASN A 84 3.94 -8.65 -11.24
C ASN A 84 4.77 -7.36 -11.27
N PHE A 85 5.95 -7.38 -10.64
CA PHE A 85 6.86 -6.24 -10.59
C PHE A 85 7.36 -5.78 -11.96
N ALA A 86 7.31 -6.63 -12.99
CA ALA A 86 7.58 -6.24 -14.37
C ALA A 86 6.59 -5.19 -14.92
N ASN A 87 5.43 -5.01 -14.27
CA ASN A 87 4.43 -4.01 -14.62
C ASN A 87 4.68 -2.63 -13.97
N ALA A 88 5.74 -2.47 -13.18
CA ALA A 88 5.98 -1.22 -12.45
C ALA A 88 6.14 -0.03 -13.41
N ASP A 89 5.28 0.97 -13.26
CA ASP A 89 5.33 2.19 -14.04
C ASP A 89 6.29 3.21 -13.42
N SER A 90 7.57 3.08 -13.78
CA SER A 90 8.61 4.05 -13.37
C SER A 90 8.47 5.45 -13.99
N ALA A 91 7.54 5.63 -14.93
CA ALA A 91 7.27 6.89 -15.62
C ALA A 91 5.97 7.57 -15.15
N ALA A 92 5.33 7.04 -14.10
CA ALA A 92 4.13 7.63 -13.51
C ALA A 92 4.34 9.11 -13.20
N SER A 93 3.41 9.96 -13.63
CA SER A 93 3.53 11.39 -13.44
C SER A 93 3.28 11.79 -11.98
N ALA A 94 3.91 12.87 -11.52
CA ALA A 94 3.64 13.41 -10.18
C ALA A 94 2.16 13.76 -10.00
N GLU A 95 1.52 14.28 -11.04
CA GLU A 95 0.10 14.63 -11.02
C GLU A 95 -0.80 13.39 -10.81
N ASP A 96 -0.52 12.29 -11.50
CA ASP A 96 -1.29 11.05 -11.33
C ASP A 96 -1.12 10.46 -9.91
N LEU A 97 0.11 10.52 -9.37
CA LEU A 97 0.42 10.07 -8.02
C LEU A 97 -0.27 10.93 -6.96
N ASP A 98 -0.26 12.25 -7.12
CA ASP A 98 -0.91 13.20 -6.21
C ASP A 98 -2.44 13.00 -6.21
N GLN A 99 -3.04 12.85 -7.39
CA GLN A 99 -4.49 12.57 -7.50
C GLN A 99 -4.86 11.24 -6.85
N ALA A 100 -4.05 10.19 -7.04
CA ALA A 100 -4.29 8.90 -6.43
C ALA A 100 -4.13 8.95 -4.90
N ALA A 101 -3.15 9.69 -4.40
CA ALA A 101 -2.92 9.89 -2.97
C ALA A 101 -4.11 10.62 -2.33
N GLU A 102 -4.57 11.72 -2.93
CA GLU A 102 -5.71 12.47 -2.38
C GLU A 102 -6.99 11.65 -2.38
N ARG A 103 -7.22 10.86 -3.43
CA ARG A 103 -8.36 9.94 -3.50
C ARG A 103 -8.35 8.93 -2.35
N LEU A 104 -7.18 8.33 -2.06
CA LEU A 104 -7.03 7.39 -0.97
C LEU A 104 -7.20 8.06 0.39
N ARG A 105 -6.61 9.24 0.59
CA ARG A 105 -6.76 10.01 1.83
C ARG A 105 -8.22 10.34 2.11
N SER A 106 -8.94 10.83 1.10
CA SER A 106 -10.37 11.14 1.21
C SER A 106 -11.19 9.91 1.63
N ALA A 107 -10.98 8.76 0.98
CA ALA A 107 -11.70 7.54 1.35
C ALA A 107 -11.35 7.02 2.75
N LEU A 108 -10.08 7.11 3.19
CA LEU A 108 -9.70 6.75 4.55
C LEU A 108 -10.40 7.65 5.59
N ARG A 109 -10.47 8.96 5.34
CA ARG A 109 -11.19 9.90 6.22
C ARG A 109 -12.69 9.60 6.28
N GLU A 110 -13.32 9.30 5.15
CA GLU A 110 -14.74 8.89 5.09
C GLU A 110 -15.02 7.58 5.85
N LEU A 111 -14.05 6.67 5.88
CA LEU A 111 -14.11 5.41 6.64
C LEU A 111 -13.75 5.59 8.13
N GLY A 112 -13.50 6.81 8.58
CA GLY A 112 -13.28 7.11 10.00
C GLY A 112 -11.83 6.96 10.47
N HIS A 113 -10.84 7.14 9.57
CA HIS A 113 -9.41 7.20 9.90
C HIS A 113 -8.91 8.65 9.94
N PRO A 114 -9.04 9.38 11.07
CA PRO A 114 -8.60 10.77 11.20
C PRO A 114 -7.08 10.93 11.23
N GLU A 115 -6.31 9.86 11.45
CA GLU A 115 -4.85 9.85 11.52
C GLU A 115 -4.14 10.06 10.17
N VAL A 116 -4.92 10.12 9.08
CA VAL A 116 -4.43 10.36 7.72
C VAL A 116 -3.80 11.74 7.63
N SER A 117 -2.54 11.80 7.17
CA SER A 117 -1.86 13.09 6.96
C SER A 117 -2.61 13.96 5.95
N GLU A 118 -2.33 15.26 5.97
CA GLU A 118 -2.62 16.11 4.81
C GLU A 118 -1.90 15.58 3.55
#